data_AF-A0A3T1AWJ2-F1
#
_entry.id   AF-A0A3T1AWJ2-F1
#
_cell.length_a   1.000
_cell.length_b   1.000
_cell.length_c   1.000
_cell.angle_alpha   90.00
_cell.angle_beta   90.00
_cell.angle_gamma   90.00
#
_symmetry.space_group_name_H-M   'P 1'
#
loop_
_entity.id
_entity.type
_entity.pdbx_description
1 polymer ?
#
loop_
_entity_poly.entity_id
_entity_poly.type
_entity_poly.pdbx_seq_one_letter_code
_entity_poly.pdbx_strand_id
1 'polypeptide(L)'
;MARVRAALYLDFDNVFSGLIKQDPDVAIRFAKEPAAWLARLTASLTVDGPRRWLVVRCYMNPGGWVPNPDTTATQQRLYYSQFRPFFVNAGFEVIDCPRLTHTKNAADIRMVVDAVDALADPVVYEEFVIASGDSDMTPLLVRLRRSDRRTTIVSPSDAAEAFVAVADRLITSQELLELVQGEPVETDEEPPEGPDGVVAETPVSYEQFRDLVRWRYDGATAPLNLASLAHDLRRQLGPSVDETNWFGFGGFVRGLESLGLAHAKFSNHFVWDESRHDPPESNGGSGPAPDSVGRLSALLSLPRLPREMWPAVYQALAEYAADHHFNLTEATRWARDRLAEKGVDVSRASIAFVTRGTAFGGAPLYRQPPPMAEEIAVAFADNVLNRAEAAAIGLTDEEDAEVRAWLGATTAE
;
A
#
# COMPACT_ATOMS: atom_id res chain seq x y z
N MET A 1 -27.95 12.04 -3.26
CA MET A 1 -26.92 11.93 -4.30
C MET A 1 -27.39 10.96 -5.38
N ALA A 2 -27.14 11.27 -6.65
CA ALA A 2 -27.36 10.30 -7.73
C ALA A 2 -26.34 9.16 -7.57
N ARG A 3 -26.78 7.90 -7.76
CA ARG A 3 -25.87 6.74 -7.70
C ARG A 3 -25.28 6.50 -9.09
N VAL A 4 -23.98 6.22 -9.14
CA VAL A 4 -23.25 5.90 -10.37
C VAL A 4 -23.65 4.51 -10.85
N ARG A 5 -24.15 4.38 -12.08
CA ARG A 5 -24.49 3.06 -12.66
C ARG A 5 -23.21 2.30 -12.95
N ALA A 6 -22.94 1.24 -12.20
CA ALA A 6 -21.67 0.54 -12.25
C ALA A 6 -21.83 -0.92 -12.71
N ALA A 7 -20.80 -1.43 -13.37
CA ALA A 7 -20.66 -2.84 -13.74
C ALA A 7 -19.37 -3.40 -13.12
N LEU A 8 -19.49 -4.47 -12.32
CA LEU A 8 -18.35 -5.20 -11.73
C LEU A 8 -18.07 -6.47 -12.53
N TYR A 9 -16.81 -6.63 -12.89
CA TYR A 9 -16.25 -7.80 -13.55
C TYR A 9 -15.08 -8.32 -12.72
N LEU A 10 -15.27 -9.48 -12.07
CA LEU A 10 -14.29 -10.08 -11.16
C LEU A 10 -13.69 -11.35 -11.76
N ASP A 11 -12.38 -11.34 -12.00
CA ASP A 11 -11.61 -12.57 -12.17
C ASP A 11 -11.31 -13.17 -10.80
N PHE A 12 -12.10 -14.16 -10.41
CA PHE A 12 -11.97 -14.78 -9.09
C PHE A 12 -10.63 -15.49 -8.93
N ASP A 13 -10.18 -16.20 -9.97
CA ASP A 13 -8.96 -17.00 -9.93
C ASP A 13 -7.74 -16.10 -9.65
N ASN A 14 -7.63 -14.98 -10.37
CA ASN A 14 -6.53 -14.02 -10.22
C ASN A 14 -6.59 -13.30 -8.87
N VAL A 15 -7.76 -12.75 -8.49
CA VAL A 15 -7.91 -12.00 -7.24
C VAL A 15 -7.71 -12.89 -6.01
N PHE A 16 -8.36 -14.05 -5.97
CA PHE A 16 -8.25 -14.97 -4.83
C PHE A 16 -6.84 -15.52 -4.66
N SER A 17 -6.17 -15.88 -5.76
CA SER A 17 -4.79 -16.40 -5.69
C SER A 17 -3.75 -15.32 -5.32
N GLY A 18 -4.00 -14.05 -5.62
CA GLY A 18 -3.18 -12.94 -5.14
C GLY A 18 -3.42 -12.62 -3.67
N LEU A 19 -4.68 -12.63 -3.21
CA LEU A 19 -5.02 -12.41 -1.80
C LEU A 19 -4.47 -13.53 -0.91
N ILE A 20 -4.63 -14.80 -1.31
CA ILE A 20 -4.21 -15.94 -0.46
C ILE A 20 -2.70 -15.99 -0.23
N LYS A 21 -1.91 -15.45 -1.17
CA LYS A 21 -0.47 -15.31 -1.00
C LYS A 21 -0.10 -14.26 0.03
N GLN A 22 -0.95 -13.24 0.23
CA GLN A 22 -0.68 -12.15 1.17
C GLN A 22 -1.22 -12.45 2.55
N ASP A 23 -2.50 -12.81 2.63
CA ASP A 23 -3.20 -13.11 3.87
C ASP A 23 -4.26 -14.19 3.63
N PRO A 24 -3.99 -15.44 4.04
CA PRO A 24 -4.91 -16.57 3.90
C PRO A 24 -6.31 -16.32 4.48
N ASP A 25 -6.40 -15.71 5.66
CA ASP A 25 -7.67 -15.54 6.36
C ASP A 25 -8.53 -14.49 5.68
N VAL A 26 -7.91 -13.39 5.25
CA VAL A 26 -8.59 -12.35 4.48
C VAL A 26 -9.03 -12.89 3.12
N ALA A 27 -8.22 -13.72 2.44
CA ALA A 27 -8.63 -14.37 1.20
C ALA A 27 -9.85 -15.29 1.39
N ILE A 28 -9.86 -16.10 2.46
CA ILE A 28 -11.00 -16.96 2.79
C ILE A 28 -12.24 -16.11 3.11
N ARG A 29 -12.10 -15.00 3.83
CA ARG A 29 -13.19 -14.06 4.08
C ARG A 29 -13.72 -13.44 2.78
N PHE A 30 -12.83 -12.99 1.89
CA PHE A 30 -13.19 -12.47 0.55
C PHE A 30 -14.08 -13.46 -0.21
N ALA A 31 -13.74 -14.75 -0.18
CA ALA A 31 -14.45 -15.78 -0.91
C ALA A 31 -15.74 -16.26 -0.22
N LYS A 32 -15.82 -16.22 1.11
CA LYS A 32 -17.00 -16.67 1.89
C LYS A 32 -18.01 -15.57 2.19
N GLU A 33 -17.59 -14.31 2.19
CA GLU A 33 -18.42 -13.15 2.56
C GLU A 33 -18.52 -12.07 1.46
N PRO A 34 -18.81 -12.42 0.19
CA PRO A 34 -18.79 -11.45 -0.90
C PRO A 34 -19.79 -10.31 -0.77
N ALA A 35 -20.93 -10.55 -0.11
CA ALA A 35 -21.92 -9.50 0.16
C ALA A 35 -21.34 -8.38 1.05
N ALA A 36 -20.47 -8.71 2.01
CA ALA A 36 -19.95 -7.75 2.97
C ALA A 36 -18.99 -6.74 2.33
N TRP A 37 -18.00 -7.22 1.58
CA TRP A 37 -17.06 -6.33 0.89
C TRP A 37 -17.70 -5.65 -0.32
N LEU A 38 -18.67 -6.27 -1.02
CA LEU A 38 -19.41 -5.61 -2.09
C LEU A 38 -20.23 -4.44 -1.55
N ALA A 39 -20.88 -4.59 -0.39
CA ALA A 39 -21.61 -3.52 0.26
C ALA A 39 -20.70 -2.33 0.61
N ARG A 40 -19.47 -2.59 1.09
CA ARG A 40 -18.49 -1.53 1.35
C ARG A 40 -18.00 -0.88 0.06
N LEU A 41 -17.63 -1.67 -0.95
CA LEU A 41 -17.24 -1.18 -2.28
C LEU A 41 -18.33 -0.36 -2.97
N THR A 42 -19.59 -0.54 -2.58
CA THR A 42 -20.70 0.27 -3.09
C THR A 42 -20.59 1.72 -2.65
N ALA A 43 -20.03 1.99 -1.47
CA ALA A 43 -20.00 3.31 -0.85
C ALA A 43 -18.59 3.91 -0.70
N SER A 44 -17.55 3.08 -0.68
CA SER A 44 -16.14 3.50 -0.58
C SER A 44 -15.36 3.24 -1.86
N LEU A 45 -14.14 3.79 -1.93
CA LEU A 45 -13.23 3.59 -3.05
C LEU A 45 -13.88 3.96 -4.40
N THR A 46 -14.71 5.00 -4.41
CA THR A 46 -15.50 5.42 -5.58
C THR A 46 -14.79 6.51 -6.38
N VAL A 47 -15.17 6.68 -7.65
CA VAL A 47 -14.70 7.82 -8.47
C VAL A 47 -15.64 9.01 -8.34
N ASP A 48 -16.87 8.88 -8.84
CA ASP A 48 -17.84 9.99 -8.91
C ASP A 48 -18.98 9.87 -7.85
N GLY A 49 -18.92 8.86 -6.98
CA GLY A 49 -19.85 8.66 -5.87
C GLY A 49 -20.36 7.21 -5.72
N PRO A 50 -21.32 6.98 -4.79
CA PRO A 50 -21.79 5.65 -4.48
C PRO A 50 -22.38 4.91 -5.68
N ARG A 51 -22.03 3.63 -5.80
CA ARG A 51 -22.36 2.79 -6.93
C ARG A 51 -23.78 2.24 -6.84
N ARG A 52 -24.42 2.09 -7.99
CA ARG A 52 -25.58 1.24 -8.23
C ARG A 52 -25.13 0.16 -9.18
N TRP A 53 -24.90 -1.03 -8.66
CA TRP A 53 -24.52 -2.19 -9.45
C TRP A 53 -25.67 -2.62 -10.37
N LEU A 54 -25.42 -2.60 -11.67
CA LEU A 54 -26.32 -3.13 -12.69
C LEU A 54 -25.83 -4.46 -13.25
N VAL A 55 -24.52 -4.69 -13.20
CA VAL A 55 -23.87 -5.96 -13.53
C VAL A 55 -22.90 -6.28 -12.39
N VAL A 56 -22.94 -7.52 -11.92
CA VAL A 56 -22.00 -8.06 -10.92
C VAL A 56 -21.66 -9.49 -11.34
N ARG A 57 -20.52 -9.66 -12.01
CA ARG A 57 -20.09 -10.95 -12.57
C ARG A 57 -18.81 -11.45 -11.91
N CYS A 58 -18.78 -12.76 -11.63
CA CYS A 58 -17.64 -13.48 -11.09
C CYS A 58 -17.24 -14.57 -12.08
N TYR A 59 -16.10 -14.41 -12.72
CA TYR A 59 -15.51 -15.38 -13.65
C TYR A 59 -14.65 -16.34 -12.84
N MET A 60 -15.03 -17.62 -12.85
CA MET A 60 -14.43 -18.63 -11.98
C MET A 60 -14.14 -19.90 -12.75
N ASN A 61 -12.95 -20.46 -12.54
CA ASN A 61 -12.65 -21.79 -13.04
C ASN A 61 -13.17 -22.87 -12.07
N PRO A 62 -14.18 -23.69 -12.44
CA PRO A 62 -14.75 -24.69 -11.54
C PRO A 62 -13.75 -25.79 -11.15
N GLY A 63 -12.72 -26.03 -11.96
CA GLY A 63 -11.60 -26.93 -11.66
C GLY A 63 -10.34 -26.23 -11.15
N GLY A 64 -10.40 -24.92 -10.92
CA GLY A 64 -9.33 -24.11 -10.37
C GLY A 64 -9.13 -24.38 -8.88
N TRP A 65 -7.88 -24.24 -8.42
CA TRP A 65 -7.52 -24.45 -7.02
C TRP A 65 -6.22 -23.73 -6.67
N VAL A 66 -6.04 -23.49 -5.38
CA VAL A 66 -4.77 -23.06 -4.75
C VAL A 66 -4.36 -24.05 -3.66
N PRO A 67 -3.05 -24.16 -3.34
CA PRO A 67 -2.61 -24.92 -2.18
C PRO A 67 -3.34 -24.46 -0.92
N ASN A 68 -3.66 -25.39 -0.04
CA ASN A 68 -4.19 -25.03 1.27
C ASN A 68 -3.07 -24.39 2.10
N PRO A 69 -3.26 -23.17 2.63
CA PRO A 69 -2.28 -22.52 3.51
C PRO A 69 -2.01 -23.33 4.78
N ASP A 70 -3.01 -24.05 5.28
CA ASP A 70 -2.82 -25.03 6.35
C ASP A 70 -2.18 -26.30 5.77
N THR A 71 -0.86 -26.41 5.95
CA THR A 71 -0.06 -27.55 5.51
C THR A 71 -0.39 -28.85 6.27
N THR A 72 -1.09 -28.76 7.40
CA THR A 72 -1.52 -29.90 8.20
C THR A 72 -2.91 -30.39 7.83
N ALA A 73 -3.66 -29.61 7.03
CA ALA A 73 -5.01 -29.96 6.63
C ALA A 73 -5.05 -31.24 5.77
N THR A 74 -6.05 -32.09 6.03
CA THR A 74 -6.32 -33.30 5.24
C THR A 74 -6.52 -32.98 3.75
N GLN A 75 -7.15 -31.84 3.46
CA GLN A 75 -7.36 -31.37 2.11
C GLN A 75 -6.27 -30.36 1.72
N GLN A 76 -5.30 -30.82 0.92
CA GLN A 76 -4.16 -30.00 0.49
C GLN A 76 -4.50 -28.96 -0.58
N ARG A 77 -5.70 -29.00 -1.17
CA ARG A 77 -6.12 -28.09 -2.25
C ARG A 77 -7.45 -27.43 -1.93
N LEU A 78 -7.48 -26.11 -2.01
CA LEU A 78 -8.71 -25.33 -1.94
C LEU A 78 -9.25 -25.12 -3.35
N TYR A 79 -10.30 -25.86 -3.71
CA TYR A 79 -10.96 -25.72 -5.01
C TYR A 79 -11.85 -24.48 -5.03
N TYR A 80 -11.83 -23.74 -6.14
CA TYR A 80 -12.61 -22.50 -6.27
C TYR A 80 -14.11 -22.76 -6.27
N SER A 81 -14.54 -23.90 -6.82
CA SER A 81 -15.95 -24.32 -6.88
C SER A 81 -16.63 -24.38 -5.50
N GLN A 82 -15.89 -24.61 -4.42
CA GLN A 82 -16.44 -24.60 -3.07
C GLN A 82 -16.96 -23.21 -2.64
N PHE A 83 -16.45 -22.14 -3.26
CA PHE A 83 -16.82 -20.76 -2.94
C PHE A 83 -18.00 -20.24 -3.76
N ARG A 84 -18.37 -20.92 -4.85
CA ARG A 84 -19.48 -20.53 -5.73
C ARG A 84 -20.79 -20.21 -4.99
N PRO A 85 -21.26 -21.02 -4.00
CA PRO A 85 -22.52 -20.74 -3.32
C PRO A 85 -22.54 -19.37 -2.63
N PHE A 86 -21.41 -18.91 -2.09
CA PHE A 86 -21.34 -17.62 -1.41
C PHE A 86 -21.52 -16.44 -2.39
N PHE A 87 -20.90 -16.52 -3.57
CA PHE A 87 -21.08 -15.50 -4.62
C PHE A 87 -22.49 -15.47 -5.18
N VAL A 88 -23.08 -16.65 -5.46
CA VAL A 88 -24.48 -16.74 -5.91
C VAL A 88 -25.43 -16.14 -4.88
N ASN A 89 -25.25 -16.47 -3.60
CA ASN A 89 -26.07 -15.93 -2.51
C ASN A 89 -25.88 -14.42 -2.31
N ALA A 90 -24.72 -13.87 -2.68
CA ALA A 90 -24.45 -12.43 -2.66
C ALA A 90 -24.94 -11.69 -3.92
N GLY A 91 -25.59 -12.37 -4.86
CA GLY A 91 -26.18 -11.77 -6.06
C GLY A 91 -25.22 -11.64 -7.25
N PHE A 92 -24.08 -12.33 -7.24
CA PHE A 92 -23.19 -12.41 -8.40
C PHE A 92 -23.73 -13.41 -9.44
N GLU A 93 -23.65 -13.03 -10.70
CA GLU A 93 -23.70 -13.99 -11.81
C GLU A 93 -22.33 -14.68 -11.90
N VAL A 94 -22.26 -15.96 -11.52
CA VAL A 94 -21.02 -16.75 -11.60
C VAL A 94 -20.92 -17.41 -12.96
N ILE A 95 -19.88 -17.06 -13.72
CA ILE A 95 -19.61 -17.57 -15.07
C ILE A 95 -18.48 -18.59 -15.03
N ASP A 96 -18.79 -19.81 -15.48
CA ASP A 96 -17.84 -20.90 -15.52
C ASP A 96 -16.81 -20.70 -16.64
N CYS A 97 -15.55 -20.58 -16.25
CA CYS A 97 -14.39 -20.41 -17.12
C CYS A 97 -13.45 -21.63 -16.99
N PRO A 98 -13.80 -22.78 -17.58
CA PRO A 98 -12.97 -23.98 -17.49
C PRO A 98 -11.60 -23.75 -18.14
N ARG A 99 -10.61 -24.54 -17.70
CA ARG A 99 -9.26 -24.51 -18.29
C ARG A 99 -9.33 -24.87 -19.78
N LEU A 100 -8.69 -24.05 -20.61
CA LEU A 100 -8.46 -24.34 -22.04
C LEU A 100 -7.13 -25.06 -22.26
N THR A 101 -6.17 -24.83 -21.38
CA THR A 101 -4.86 -25.50 -21.36
C THR A 101 -4.46 -25.81 -19.91
N HIS A 102 -3.30 -26.43 -19.69
CA HIS A 102 -2.82 -26.69 -18.33
C HIS A 102 -2.70 -25.42 -17.48
N THR A 103 -2.37 -24.27 -18.09
CA THR A 103 -2.05 -23.02 -17.37
C THR A 103 -3.04 -21.88 -17.61
N LYS A 104 -3.87 -21.91 -18.67
CA LYS A 104 -4.76 -20.79 -19.02
C LYS A 104 -6.24 -21.19 -19.01
N ASN A 105 -7.08 -20.33 -18.45
CA ASN A 105 -8.54 -20.36 -18.57
C ASN A 105 -8.99 -19.32 -19.62
N ALA A 106 -10.30 -19.21 -19.85
CA ALA A 106 -10.88 -18.23 -20.79
C ALA A 106 -11.40 -16.97 -20.09
N ALA A 107 -11.12 -16.77 -18.81
CA ALA A 107 -11.73 -15.73 -17.99
C ALA A 107 -11.44 -14.33 -18.55
N ASP A 108 -10.18 -14.05 -18.90
CA ASP A 108 -9.76 -12.73 -19.39
C ASP A 108 -10.51 -12.33 -20.67
N ILE A 109 -10.48 -13.21 -21.67
CA ILE A 109 -11.15 -12.98 -22.95
C ILE A 109 -12.66 -12.86 -22.74
N ARG A 110 -13.26 -13.74 -21.92
CA ARG A 110 -14.69 -13.70 -21.68
C ARG A 110 -15.11 -12.42 -20.98
N MET A 111 -14.35 -12.00 -19.99
CA MET A 111 -14.57 -10.76 -19.24
C MET A 111 -14.48 -9.54 -20.16
N VAL A 112 -13.49 -9.50 -21.06
CA VAL A 112 -13.34 -8.44 -22.07
C VAL A 112 -14.52 -8.39 -23.03
N VAL A 113 -14.97 -9.54 -23.55
CA VAL A 113 -16.14 -9.62 -24.44
C VAL A 113 -17.38 -9.10 -23.74
N ASP A 114 -17.66 -9.59 -22.53
CA ASP A 114 -18.83 -9.21 -21.75
C ASP A 114 -18.83 -7.70 -21.36
N ALA A 115 -17.65 -7.12 -21.10
CA ALA A 115 -17.51 -5.69 -20.85
C ALA A 115 -17.72 -4.83 -22.11
N VAL A 116 -17.24 -5.30 -23.27
CA VAL A 116 -17.47 -4.64 -24.55
C VAL A 116 -18.95 -4.70 -24.96
N ASP A 117 -19.63 -5.82 -24.70
CA ASP A 117 -21.06 -5.97 -24.95
C ASP A 117 -21.86 -5.01 -24.07
N ALA A 118 -21.51 -4.90 -22.77
CA ALA A 118 -22.13 -3.91 -21.89
C ALA A 118 -21.84 -2.47 -22.32
N LEU A 119 -20.67 -2.18 -22.87
CA LEU A 119 -20.36 -0.87 -23.43
C LEU A 119 -21.23 -0.52 -24.65
N ALA A 120 -21.67 -1.53 -25.41
CA ALA A 120 -22.54 -1.37 -26.57
C ALA A 120 -24.04 -1.40 -26.22
N ASP A 121 -24.40 -1.70 -24.98
CA ASP A 121 -25.79 -1.77 -24.52
C ASP A 121 -26.47 -0.38 -24.50
N PRO A 122 -27.78 -0.28 -24.79
CA PRO A 122 -28.52 0.97 -24.62
C PRO A 122 -28.48 1.55 -23.20
N VAL A 123 -28.30 0.70 -22.17
CA VAL A 123 -28.08 1.11 -20.79
C VAL A 123 -26.67 1.68 -20.65
N VAL A 124 -26.59 2.96 -20.32
CA VAL A 124 -25.31 3.60 -20.01
C VAL A 124 -24.85 3.18 -18.63
N TYR A 125 -23.84 2.33 -18.57
CA TYR A 125 -22.98 2.15 -17.40
C TYR A 125 -22.00 3.31 -17.36
N GLU A 126 -21.83 3.96 -16.22
CA GLU A 126 -20.97 5.13 -16.02
C GLU A 126 -19.57 4.71 -15.53
N GLU A 127 -19.51 3.62 -14.78
CA GLU A 127 -18.26 3.07 -14.24
C GLU A 127 -18.16 1.57 -14.51
N PHE A 128 -16.97 1.14 -14.93
CA PHE A 128 -16.57 -0.24 -15.07
C PHE A 128 -15.52 -0.57 -14.01
N VAL A 129 -15.84 -1.50 -13.13
CA VAL A 129 -14.92 -2.01 -12.11
C VAL A 129 -14.36 -3.34 -12.60
N ILE A 130 -13.07 -3.36 -12.90
CA ILE A 130 -12.34 -4.52 -13.40
C ILE A 130 -11.46 -5.04 -12.27
N ALA A 131 -11.85 -6.17 -11.67
CA ALA A 131 -11.09 -6.81 -10.61
C ALA A 131 -10.23 -7.93 -11.20
N SER A 132 -9.02 -7.55 -11.61
CA SER A 132 -7.95 -8.42 -12.13
C SER A 132 -6.61 -7.68 -12.03
N GLY A 133 -5.54 -8.42 -11.80
CA GLY A 133 -4.15 -7.94 -11.91
C GLY A 133 -3.54 -8.09 -13.29
N ASP A 134 -4.28 -8.56 -14.31
CA ASP A 134 -3.74 -8.79 -15.65
C ASP A 134 -3.67 -7.50 -16.49
N SER A 135 -2.46 -7.05 -16.80
CA SER A 135 -2.20 -5.87 -17.62
C SER A 135 -2.61 -6.04 -19.08
N ASP A 136 -2.84 -7.28 -19.56
CA ASP A 136 -3.35 -7.54 -20.91
C ASP A 136 -4.74 -6.92 -21.14
N MET A 137 -5.42 -6.49 -20.09
CA MET A 137 -6.69 -5.76 -20.14
C MET A 137 -6.56 -4.26 -20.47
N THR A 138 -5.34 -3.73 -20.62
CA THR A 138 -5.09 -2.32 -20.97
C THR A 138 -5.91 -1.86 -22.21
N PRO A 139 -6.01 -2.63 -23.31
CA PRO A 139 -6.83 -2.22 -24.47
C PRO A 139 -8.33 -2.07 -24.16
N LEU A 140 -8.87 -2.85 -23.23
CA LEU A 140 -10.26 -2.70 -22.78
C LEU A 140 -10.44 -1.35 -22.08
N LEU A 141 -9.56 -1.00 -21.15
CA LEU A 141 -9.64 0.28 -20.42
C LEU A 141 -9.52 1.48 -21.36
N VAL A 142 -8.62 1.44 -22.34
CA VAL A 142 -8.50 2.47 -23.38
C VAL A 142 -9.82 2.64 -24.15
N ARG A 143 -10.51 1.53 -24.47
CA ARG A 143 -11.79 1.56 -25.18
C ARG A 143 -12.92 2.12 -24.31
N LEU A 144 -12.95 1.77 -23.02
CA LEU A 144 -13.90 2.32 -22.05
C LEU A 144 -13.70 3.83 -21.90
N ARG A 145 -12.46 4.28 -21.69
CA ARG A 145 -12.09 5.70 -21.61
C ARG A 145 -12.47 6.47 -22.87
N ARG A 146 -12.23 5.88 -24.07
CA ARG A 146 -12.63 6.49 -25.35
C ARG A 146 -14.15 6.73 -25.45
N SER A 147 -14.94 5.92 -24.78
CA SER A 147 -16.40 6.07 -24.73
C SER A 147 -16.88 6.97 -23.59
N ASP A 148 -15.97 7.67 -22.90
CA ASP A 148 -16.26 8.51 -21.72
C ASP A 148 -16.89 7.69 -20.59
N ARG A 149 -16.16 6.67 -20.13
CA ARG A 149 -16.52 5.80 -19.00
C ARG A 149 -15.44 5.82 -17.94
N ARG A 150 -15.86 5.87 -16.68
CA ARG A 150 -14.96 5.68 -15.54
C ARG A 150 -14.50 4.24 -15.44
N THR A 151 -13.26 4.07 -15.02
CA THR A 151 -12.61 2.78 -14.89
C THR A 151 -11.95 2.67 -13.52
N THR A 152 -12.35 1.67 -12.75
CA THR A 152 -11.73 1.32 -11.48
C THR A 152 -11.09 -0.05 -11.62
N ILE A 153 -9.79 -0.15 -11.38
CA ILE A 153 -9.07 -1.43 -11.31
C ILE A 153 -9.06 -1.89 -9.85
N VAL A 154 -9.32 -3.18 -9.62
CA VAL A 154 -9.03 -3.83 -8.33
C VAL A 154 -7.90 -4.83 -8.56
N SER A 155 -6.72 -4.50 -8.06
CA SER A 155 -5.53 -5.33 -8.28
C SER A 155 -5.15 -6.07 -7.00
N PRO A 156 -5.05 -7.41 -7.03
CA PRO A 156 -4.62 -8.18 -5.86
C PRO A 156 -3.11 -8.13 -5.66
N SER A 157 -2.34 -7.55 -6.59
CA SER A 157 -0.89 -7.34 -6.50
C SER A 157 -0.53 -5.98 -7.08
N ASP A 158 0.76 -5.64 -7.11
CA ASP A 158 1.21 -4.44 -7.79
C ASP A 158 0.80 -4.49 -9.28
N ALA A 159 0.16 -3.41 -9.74
CA ALA A 159 -0.31 -3.27 -11.12
C ALA A 159 0.76 -2.58 -11.98
N ALA A 160 0.86 -2.96 -13.25
CA ALA A 160 1.78 -2.32 -14.19
C ALA A 160 1.44 -0.82 -14.38
N GLU A 161 2.45 0.04 -14.50
CA GLU A 161 2.27 1.50 -14.62
C GLU A 161 1.34 1.89 -15.79
N ALA A 162 1.51 1.22 -16.94
CA ALA A 162 0.64 1.42 -18.10
C ALA A 162 -0.83 1.08 -17.82
N PHE A 163 -1.08 0.07 -16.98
CA PHE A 163 -2.43 -0.35 -16.58
C PHE A 163 -3.05 0.68 -15.62
N VAL A 164 -2.27 1.21 -14.69
CA VAL A 164 -2.70 2.28 -13.76
C VAL A 164 -2.97 3.59 -14.48
N ALA A 165 -2.11 4.00 -15.42
CA ALA A 165 -2.25 5.26 -16.15
C ALA A 165 -3.53 5.35 -17.01
N VAL A 166 -4.10 4.20 -17.38
CA VAL A 166 -5.34 4.12 -18.15
C VAL A 166 -6.61 3.99 -17.30
N ALA A 167 -6.48 3.83 -15.98
CA ALA A 167 -7.62 3.84 -15.06
C ALA A 167 -7.92 5.23 -14.50
N ASP A 168 -9.16 5.45 -14.04
CA ASP A 168 -9.53 6.61 -13.23
C ASP A 168 -9.22 6.37 -11.74
N ARG A 169 -9.30 5.11 -11.29
CA ARG A 169 -8.92 4.70 -9.94
C ARG A 169 -8.25 3.33 -9.93
N LEU A 170 -7.20 3.19 -9.12
CA LEU A 170 -6.67 1.91 -8.68
C LEU A 170 -7.14 1.66 -7.25
N ILE A 171 -7.68 0.46 -7.00
CA ILE A 171 -7.82 -0.13 -5.68
C ILE A 171 -6.65 -1.09 -5.54
N THR A 172 -5.69 -0.71 -4.70
CA THR A 172 -4.48 -1.47 -4.42
C THR A 172 -4.78 -2.75 -3.65
N SER A 173 -3.81 -3.67 -3.57
CA SER A 173 -4.02 -4.88 -2.78
C SER A 173 -4.25 -4.56 -1.30
N GLN A 174 -3.57 -3.53 -0.76
CA GLN A 174 -3.76 -3.09 0.62
C GLN A 174 -5.18 -2.59 0.87
N GLU A 175 -5.67 -1.67 0.04
CA GLU A 175 -7.04 -1.17 0.16
C GLU A 175 -8.06 -2.32 0.00
N LEU A 176 -7.78 -3.32 -0.84
CA LEU A 176 -8.62 -4.51 -0.98
C LEU A 176 -8.63 -5.38 0.30
N LEU A 177 -7.47 -5.59 0.93
CA LEU A 177 -7.40 -6.32 2.21
C LEU A 177 -8.21 -5.59 3.29
N GLU A 178 -7.97 -4.28 3.46
CA GLU A 178 -8.69 -3.42 4.41
C GLU A 178 -10.20 -3.42 4.13
N LEU A 179 -10.59 -3.31 2.86
CA LEU A 179 -11.98 -3.42 2.41
C LEU A 179 -12.61 -4.76 2.77
N VAL A 180 -11.89 -5.89 2.63
CA VAL A 180 -12.41 -7.20 2.99
C VAL A 180 -12.51 -7.37 4.51
N GLN A 181 -11.56 -6.81 5.26
CA GLN A 181 -11.55 -6.82 6.72
C GLN A 181 -12.61 -5.88 7.32
N GLY A 182 -13.06 -4.87 6.57
CA GLY A 182 -13.94 -3.83 7.09
C GLY A 182 -13.19 -2.80 7.92
N GLU A 183 -11.89 -2.67 7.71
CA GLU A 183 -11.06 -1.64 8.31
C GLU A 183 -11.22 -0.32 7.55
N PRO A 184 -10.95 0.83 8.20
CA PRO A 184 -10.80 2.10 7.50
C PRO A 184 -9.73 1.95 6.43
N VAL A 185 -10.02 2.43 5.22
CA VAL A 185 -9.01 2.47 4.17
C VAL A 185 -8.10 3.65 4.45
N GLU A 186 -6.82 3.39 4.74
CA GLU A 186 -5.85 4.46 4.90
C GLU A 186 -5.43 4.94 3.49
N THR A 187 -5.99 6.07 3.04
CA THR A 187 -5.48 6.74 1.84
C THR A 187 -4.25 7.56 2.22
N ASP A 188 -3.15 7.43 1.47
CA ASP A 188 -1.93 8.26 1.64
C ASP A 188 -2.20 9.78 1.46
N GLU A 189 -3.42 10.17 1.10
CA GLU A 189 -3.88 11.56 1.01
C GLU A 189 -4.63 12.07 2.26
N GLU A 190 -4.86 11.24 3.28
CA GLU A 190 -5.45 11.69 4.55
C GLU A 190 -4.37 11.85 5.64
N PRO A 191 -4.25 13.06 6.25
CA PRO A 191 -3.52 13.20 7.50
C PRO A 191 -4.19 12.30 8.55
N PRO A 192 -3.42 11.70 9.48
CA PRO A 192 -3.96 10.74 10.44
C PRO A 192 -5.08 11.38 11.26
N GLU A 193 -6.30 10.85 11.15
CA GLU A 193 -7.41 11.19 12.03
C GLU A 193 -7.01 10.88 13.48
N GLY A 194 -6.84 11.94 14.28
CA GLY A 194 -6.74 11.83 15.73
C GLY A 194 -8.12 11.48 16.33
N PRO A 195 -8.15 10.87 17.53
CA PRO A 195 -9.37 10.34 18.10
C PRO A 195 -10.39 11.44 18.37
N ASP A 196 -11.65 11.13 18.08
CA ASP A 196 -12.82 11.93 18.42
C ASP A 196 -12.74 12.46 19.85
N GLY A 197 -12.59 13.77 19.95
CA GLY A 197 -12.54 14.52 21.19
C GLY A 197 -13.05 15.92 20.92
N VAL A 198 -14.37 16.08 20.96
CA VAL A 198 -15.03 17.39 20.87
C VAL A 198 -14.57 18.25 22.05
N VAL A 199 -13.61 19.14 21.82
CA VAL A 199 -13.33 20.28 22.67
C VAL A 199 -13.27 21.50 21.77
N ALA A 200 -14.23 22.42 21.98
CA ALA A 200 -14.23 23.71 21.33
C ALA A 200 -13.01 24.51 21.81
N GLU A 201 -11.96 24.61 20.98
CA GLU A 201 -10.79 25.43 21.29
C GLU A 201 -10.69 26.63 20.33
N THR A 202 -10.29 27.74 20.94
CA THR A 202 -10.15 29.07 20.31
C THR A 202 -9.03 29.02 19.27
N PRO A 203 -9.13 29.70 18.10
CA PRO A 203 -8.08 29.63 17.08
C PRO A 203 -6.74 30.09 17.67
N VAL A 204 -5.74 29.21 17.62
CA VAL A 204 -4.38 29.49 18.06
C VAL A 204 -3.76 30.55 17.16
N SER A 205 -3.12 31.56 17.75
CA SER A 205 -2.57 32.70 17.01
C SER A 205 -1.13 32.44 16.57
N TYR A 206 -0.72 33.07 15.46
CA TYR A 206 0.66 33.07 14.99
C TYR A 206 1.68 33.52 16.07
N GLU A 207 1.25 34.35 17.02
CA GLU A 207 2.09 34.79 18.13
C GLU A 207 2.46 33.62 19.07
N GLN A 208 1.54 32.71 19.33
CA GLN A 208 1.80 31.52 20.15
C GLN A 208 2.78 30.56 19.46
N PHE A 209 2.68 30.40 18.14
CA PHE A 209 3.66 29.67 17.34
C PHE A 209 5.06 30.29 17.43
N ARG A 210 5.17 31.61 17.20
CA ARG A 210 6.44 32.33 17.28
C ARG A 210 7.07 32.17 18.66
N ASP A 211 6.31 32.38 19.72
CA ASP A 211 6.83 32.41 21.08
C ASP A 211 7.28 31.01 21.52
N LEU A 212 6.55 29.96 21.14
CA LEU A 212 6.91 28.57 21.44
C LEU A 212 8.16 28.12 20.67
N VAL A 213 8.27 28.47 19.39
CA VAL A 213 9.47 28.19 18.59
C VAL A 213 10.68 28.90 19.18
N ARG A 214 10.57 30.20 19.51
CA ARG A 214 11.66 30.96 20.11
C ARG A 214 12.08 30.38 21.44
N TRP A 215 11.14 30.04 22.32
CA TRP A 215 11.44 29.42 23.59
C TRP A 215 12.20 28.10 23.43
N ARG A 216 11.80 27.24 22.48
CA ARG A 216 12.51 25.99 22.18
C ARG A 216 13.89 26.22 21.58
N TYR A 217 14.02 27.18 20.67
CA TYR A 217 15.27 27.51 20.00
C TYR A 217 16.29 28.14 20.95
N ASP A 218 15.87 29.06 21.81
CA ASP A 218 16.72 29.72 22.79
C ASP A 218 17.12 28.74 23.91
N GLY A 219 16.20 27.86 24.33
CA GLY A 219 16.44 26.85 25.35
C GLY A 219 17.17 25.59 24.87
N ALA A 220 17.41 25.44 23.57
CA ALA A 220 18.07 24.26 23.01
C ALA A 220 19.53 24.20 23.46
N THR A 221 19.97 23.03 23.93
CA THR A 221 21.37 22.74 24.29
C THR A 221 22.12 21.99 23.17
N ALA A 222 21.43 21.67 22.07
CA ALA A 222 21.94 20.98 20.89
C ALA A 222 21.09 21.36 19.65
N PRO A 223 21.53 21.06 18.41
CA PRO A 223 20.73 21.25 17.20
C PRO A 223 19.34 20.59 17.29
N LEU A 224 18.29 21.33 16.90
CA LEU A 224 16.91 20.85 16.96
C LEU A 224 16.53 20.09 15.70
N ASN A 225 16.06 18.84 15.84
CA ASN A 225 15.51 18.09 14.73
C ASN A 225 14.17 18.69 14.27
N LEU A 226 14.05 18.97 12.97
CA LEU A 226 12.88 19.64 12.39
C LEU A 226 11.61 18.78 12.46
N ALA A 227 11.71 17.46 12.30
CA ALA A 227 10.54 16.57 12.36
C ALA A 227 10.00 16.47 13.79
N SER A 228 10.89 16.29 14.77
CA SER A 228 10.51 16.28 16.20
C SER A 228 9.94 17.63 16.64
N LEU A 229 10.54 18.74 16.20
CA LEU A 229 10.04 20.08 16.51
C LEU A 229 8.66 20.32 15.88
N ALA A 230 8.44 19.92 14.63
CA ALA A 230 7.15 20.04 13.96
C ALA A 230 6.07 19.20 14.67
N HIS A 231 6.40 17.97 15.07
CA HIS A 231 5.49 17.10 15.82
C HIS A 231 5.09 17.72 17.17
N ASP A 232 6.07 18.22 17.92
CA ASP A 232 5.83 18.85 19.22
C ASP A 232 4.98 20.12 19.11
N LEU A 233 5.19 20.92 18.06
CA LEU A 233 4.41 22.13 17.80
C LEU A 233 2.98 21.80 17.44
N ARG A 234 2.74 20.78 16.60
CA ARG A 234 1.38 20.30 16.29
C ARG A 234 0.64 19.82 17.53
N ARG A 235 1.33 19.09 18.42
CA ARG A 235 0.75 18.62 19.68
C ARG A 235 0.35 19.77 20.62
N GLN A 236 1.10 20.87 20.63
CA GLN A 236 0.87 21.99 21.57
C GLN A 236 -0.03 23.11 21.00
N LEU A 237 -0.02 23.31 19.68
CA LEU A 237 -0.76 24.38 18.99
C LEU A 237 -2.02 23.86 18.28
N GLY A 238 -2.23 22.54 18.28
CA GLY A 238 -3.43 21.90 17.75
C GLY A 238 -3.58 21.97 16.22
N PRO A 239 -4.77 21.60 15.70
CA PRO A 239 -5.03 21.39 14.27
C PRO A 239 -4.87 22.64 13.41
N SER A 240 -5.03 23.82 14.01
CA SER A 240 -4.99 25.12 13.33
C SER A 240 -3.68 25.39 12.58
N VAL A 241 -2.57 24.75 13.00
CA VAL A 241 -1.27 24.88 12.32
C VAL A 241 -1.30 24.22 10.94
N ASP A 242 -1.92 23.05 10.82
CA ASP A 242 -2.00 22.32 9.56
C ASP A 242 -3.12 22.90 8.67
N GLU A 243 -4.26 23.30 9.24
CA GLU A 243 -5.38 23.95 8.52
C GLU A 243 -4.95 25.27 7.85
N THR A 244 -4.09 26.03 8.51
CA THR A 244 -3.56 27.29 7.98
C THR A 244 -2.32 27.11 7.12
N ASN A 245 -1.87 25.86 6.92
CA ASN A 245 -0.61 25.54 6.23
C ASN A 245 0.57 26.34 6.81
N TRP A 246 0.77 26.18 8.12
CA TRP A 246 1.71 26.95 8.94
C TRP A 246 1.44 28.45 8.82
N PHE A 247 0.24 28.91 9.19
CA PHE A 247 -0.14 30.34 9.22
C PHE A 247 0.04 31.07 7.87
N GLY A 248 -0.14 30.35 6.76
CA GLY A 248 -0.03 30.88 5.40
C GLY A 248 1.37 30.84 4.79
N PHE A 249 2.37 30.28 5.48
CA PHE A 249 3.74 30.20 4.98
C PHE A 249 3.98 29.03 4.00
N GLY A 250 3.01 28.13 3.86
CA GLY A 250 3.06 27.06 2.87
C GLY A 250 3.96 25.89 3.25
N GLY A 251 4.40 25.83 4.51
CA GLY A 251 5.25 24.77 5.04
C GLY A 251 6.01 25.16 6.31
N PHE A 252 6.35 24.16 7.12
CA PHE A 252 6.97 24.35 8.43
C PHE A 252 8.27 25.16 8.40
N VAL A 253 9.20 24.77 7.52
CA VAL A 253 10.52 25.39 7.42
C VAL A 253 10.40 26.86 7.02
N ARG A 254 9.51 27.19 6.06
CA ARG A 254 9.23 28.58 5.68
C ARG A 254 8.62 29.38 6.83
N GLY A 255 7.78 28.75 7.64
CA GLY A 255 7.25 29.31 8.87
C GLY A 255 8.33 29.56 9.93
N LEU A 256 9.37 28.74 10.02
CA LEU A 256 10.52 28.98 10.89
C LEU A 256 11.43 30.11 10.35
N GLU A 257 11.69 30.12 9.05
CA GLU A 257 12.49 31.13 8.38
C GLU A 257 11.89 32.53 8.53
N SER A 258 10.55 32.63 8.50
CA SER A 258 9.84 33.91 8.66
C SER A 258 9.98 34.53 10.06
N LEU A 259 10.38 33.74 11.08
CA LEU A 259 10.57 34.22 12.45
C LEU A 259 11.86 35.01 12.65
N GLY A 260 12.79 34.94 11.69
CA GLY A 260 14.07 35.64 11.73
C GLY A 260 14.89 35.30 12.98
N LEU A 261 15.00 34.02 13.31
CA LEU A 261 15.75 33.53 14.48
C LEU A 261 17.22 33.97 14.38
N ALA A 262 17.75 34.53 15.47
CA ALA A 262 19.11 35.07 15.48
C ALA A 262 20.13 33.93 15.29
N HIS A 263 21.10 34.13 14.39
CA HIS A 263 22.19 33.17 14.12
C HIS A 263 21.70 31.78 13.66
N ALA A 264 20.48 31.69 13.13
CA ALA A 264 19.91 30.42 12.72
C ALA A 264 20.52 29.89 11.42
N LYS A 265 20.96 28.63 11.48
CA LYS A 265 21.32 27.80 10.33
C LYS A 265 20.38 26.62 10.24
N PHE A 266 20.16 26.19 8.99
CA PHE A 266 19.27 25.10 8.65
C PHE A 266 20.03 24.06 7.83
N SER A 267 19.66 22.80 8.04
CA SER A 267 19.96 21.68 7.15
C SER A 267 18.67 20.97 6.78
N ASN A 268 18.75 19.87 6.02
CA ASN A 268 17.58 19.08 5.65
C ASN A 268 16.79 18.56 6.87
N HIS A 269 17.45 18.38 8.02
CA HIS A 269 16.85 17.74 9.20
C HIS A 269 16.97 18.56 10.48
N PHE A 270 17.77 19.62 10.52
CA PHE A 270 18.03 20.36 11.76
C PHE A 270 17.98 21.87 11.59
N VAL A 271 17.68 22.56 12.69
CA VAL A 271 17.88 24.00 12.88
C VAL A 271 18.73 24.23 14.14
N TRP A 272 19.72 25.12 14.07
CA TRP A 272 20.59 25.43 15.21
C TRP A 272 21.06 26.89 15.19
N ASP A 273 21.62 27.33 16.31
CA ASP A 273 22.28 28.63 16.45
C ASP A 273 23.78 28.44 16.23
N GLU A 274 24.32 29.01 15.14
CA GLU A 274 25.73 28.83 14.78
C GLU A 274 26.71 29.47 15.76
N SER A 275 26.24 30.37 16.62
CA SER A 275 27.06 31.00 17.66
C SER A 275 27.17 30.15 18.92
N ARG A 276 26.25 29.18 19.10
CA ARG A 276 26.16 28.33 20.29
C ARG A 276 26.45 26.86 20.03
N HIS A 277 26.06 26.35 18.87
CA HIS A 277 26.13 24.92 18.55
C HIS A 277 26.98 24.68 17.31
N ASP A 278 27.80 23.63 17.35
CA ASP A 278 28.46 23.13 16.16
C ASP A 278 27.42 22.59 15.16
N PRO A 279 27.72 22.63 13.84
CA PRO A 279 26.87 22.01 12.84
C PRO A 279 26.64 20.54 13.24
N PRO A 280 25.40 20.03 13.16
CA PRO A 280 25.15 18.64 13.51
C PRO A 280 26.07 17.77 12.65
N GLU A 281 26.99 17.04 13.31
CA GLU A 281 27.73 15.98 12.64
C GLU A 281 26.68 15.07 12.03
N SER A 282 26.77 14.85 10.72
CA SER A 282 25.96 13.86 10.02
C SER A 282 26.34 12.51 10.60
N ASN A 283 25.69 12.12 11.70
CA ASN A 283 25.84 10.82 12.32
C ASN A 283 25.45 9.77 11.28
N GLY A 284 26.45 9.19 10.62
CA GLY A 284 26.44 7.84 10.05
C GLY A 284 25.36 7.49 9.04
N GLY A 285 24.67 8.43 8.41
CA GLY A 285 23.74 8.12 7.31
C GLY A 285 24.54 7.57 6.12
N SER A 286 24.21 6.35 5.67
CA SER A 286 24.80 5.80 4.44
C SER A 286 24.69 6.83 3.32
N GLY A 287 25.69 6.90 2.44
CA GLY A 287 25.69 7.82 1.28
C GLY A 287 24.40 7.71 0.44
N PRO A 288 24.22 8.60 -0.56
CA PRO A 288 23.05 8.55 -1.41
C PRO A 288 22.84 7.12 -1.95
N ALA A 289 21.59 6.66 -1.99
CA ALA A 289 21.25 5.35 -2.53
C ALA A 289 21.88 5.19 -3.91
N PRO A 290 22.46 4.02 -4.24
CA PRO A 290 23.04 3.78 -5.54
C PRO A 290 22.04 4.04 -6.68
N ASP A 291 22.55 4.40 -7.86
CA ASP A 291 21.71 4.70 -9.02
C ASP A 291 20.82 3.51 -9.43
N SER A 292 21.28 2.28 -9.19
CA SER A 292 20.50 1.03 -9.33
C SER A 292 19.25 1.05 -8.43
N VAL A 293 19.42 1.31 -7.14
CA VAL A 293 18.33 1.41 -6.16
C VAL A 293 17.42 2.59 -6.48
N GLY A 294 17.99 3.75 -6.86
CA GLY A 294 17.22 4.93 -7.25
C GLY A 294 16.28 4.67 -8.43
N ARG A 295 16.73 3.92 -9.44
CA ARG A 295 15.89 3.47 -10.57
C ARG A 295 14.76 2.55 -10.11
N LEU A 296 15.04 1.59 -9.24
CA LEU A 296 14.02 0.68 -8.70
C LEU A 296 12.98 1.42 -7.85
N SER A 297 13.41 2.40 -7.05
CA SER A 297 12.49 3.29 -6.32
C SER A 297 11.60 4.11 -7.24
N ALA A 298 12.11 4.56 -8.38
CA ALA A 298 11.33 5.35 -9.33
C ALA A 298 10.33 4.50 -10.14
N LEU A 299 10.72 3.30 -10.56
CA LEU A 299 9.95 2.49 -11.51
C LEU A 299 9.09 1.40 -10.84
N LEU A 300 9.48 0.93 -9.65
CA LEU A 300 8.77 -0.13 -8.92
C LEU A 300 8.17 0.35 -7.60
N SER A 301 8.28 1.65 -7.31
CA SER A 301 7.88 2.26 -6.03
C SER A 301 8.56 1.63 -4.81
N LEU A 302 9.79 1.13 -4.98
CA LEU A 302 10.60 0.60 -3.87
C LEU A 302 10.77 1.68 -2.79
N PRO A 303 10.43 1.41 -1.51
CA PRO A 303 10.57 2.38 -0.43
C PRO A 303 11.99 2.95 -0.33
N ARG A 304 12.08 4.27 -0.20
CA ARG A 304 13.35 5.00 -0.08
C ARG A 304 13.84 4.98 1.36
N LEU A 305 14.18 3.79 1.84
CA LEU A 305 14.74 3.60 3.17
C LEU A 305 16.29 3.59 3.12
N PRO A 306 16.96 4.27 4.06
CA PRO A 306 18.39 4.09 4.31
C PRO A 306 18.77 2.62 4.53
N ARG A 307 19.97 2.24 4.10
CA ARG A 307 20.47 0.86 4.16
C ARG A 307 20.37 0.26 5.57
N GLU A 308 20.67 1.05 6.59
CA GLU A 308 20.68 0.67 8.01
C GLU A 308 19.29 0.32 8.57
N MET A 309 18.21 0.73 7.90
CA MET A 309 16.84 0.53 8.40
C MET A 309 16.24 -0.82 7.97
N TRP A 310 16.71 -1.42 6.87
CA TRP A 310 16.16 -2.70 6.37
C TRP A 310 16.25 -3.85 7.39
N PRO A 311 17.40 -4.11 8.06
CA PRO A 311 17.48 -5.21 9.02
C PRO A 311 16.50 -5.06 10.20
N ALA A 312 16.25 -3.82 10.65
CA ALA A 312 15.29 -3.57 11.73
C ALA A 312 13.85 -3.91 11.29
N VAL A 313 13.48 -3.58 10.05
CA VAL A 313 12.17 -3.92 9.47
C VAL A 313 11.99 -5.44 9.41
N TYR A 314 12.98 -6.17 8.89
CA TYR A 314 12.90 -7.64 8.80
C TYR A 314 12.83 -8.30 10.17
N GLN A 315 13.59 -7.79 11.14
CA GLN A 315 13.56 -8.29 12.51
C GLN A 315 12.19 -8.09 13.16
N ALA A 316 11.57 -6.92 12.98
CA ALA A 316 10.21 -6.67 13.51
C ALA A 316 9.18 -7.61 12.86
N LEU A 317 9.26 -7.83 11.54
CA LEU A 317 8.35 -8.75 10.86
C LEU A 317 8.53 -10.21 11.29
N ALA A 318 9.77 -10.64 11.51
CA ALA A 318 10.08 -11.97 12.03
C ALA A 318 9.57 -12.18 13.47
N GLU A 319 9.74 -11.17 14.34
CA GLU A 319 9.18 -11.17 15.70
C GLU A 319 7.66 -11.32 15.67
N TYR A 320 6.98 -10.53 14.83
CA TYR A 320 5.53 -10.63 14.69
C TYR A 320 5.09 -12.02 14.21
N ALA A 321 5.73 -12.54 13.16
CA ALA A 321 5.42 -13.85 12.58
C ALA A 321 5.63 -15.02 13.56
N ALA A 322 6.58 -14.89 14.50
CA ALA A 322 6.84 -15.89 15.51
C ALA A 322 5.82 -15.87 16.65
N ASP A 323 5.40 -14.67 17.09
CA ASP A 323 4.63 -14.49 18.33
C ASP A 323 3.12 -14.35 18.11
N HIS A 324 2.67 -14.08 16.88
CA HIS A 324 1.28 -13.75 16.57
C HIS A 324 0.70 -14.62 15.47
N HIS A 325 -0.62 -14.79 15.49
CA HIS A 325 -1.33 -15.29 14.32
C HIS A 325 -1.28 -14.22 13.22
N PHE A 326 -0.92 -14.61 12.01
CA PHE A 326 -0.65 -13.64 10.96
C PHE A 326 -1.92 -12.90 10.51
N ASN A 327 -1.87 -11.57 10.56
CA ASN A 327 -2.77 -10.68 9.88
C ASN A 327 -1.97 -9.52 9.28
N LEU A 328 -2.13 -9.21 7.99
CA LEU A 328 -1.27 -8.22 7.32
C LEU A 328 -1.40 -6.81 7.92
N THR A 329 -2.63 -6.35 8.19
CA THR A 329 -2.86 -5.02 8.78
C THR A 329 -2.22 -4.90 10.15
N GLU A 330 -2.43 -5.90 11.02
CA GLU A 330 -1.87 -5.91 12.36
C GLU A 330 -0.34 -6.05 12.33
N ALA A 331 0.21 -6.89 11.45
CA ALA A 331 1.65 -7.05 11.28
C ALA A 331 2.32 -5.72 10.94
N THR A 332 1.75 -4.97 9.99
CA THR A 332 2.30 -3.67 9.56
C THR A 332 2.18 -2.60 10.64
N ARG A 333 1.05 -2.56 11.37
CA ARG A 333 0.82 -1.64 12.48
C ARG A 333 1.78 -1.93 13.65
N TRP A 334 1.83 -3.20 14.07
CA TRP A 334 2.69 -3.66 15.16
C TRP A 334 4.17 -3.42 14.85
N ALA A 335 4.62 -3.76 13.64
CA ALA A 335 6.01 -3.56 13.23
C ALA A 335 6.38 -2.07 13.19
N ARG A 336 5.49 -1.19 12.71
CA ARG A 336 5.70 0.26 12.77
C ARG A 336 5.91 0.71 14.22
N ASP A 337 4.97 0.37 15.10
CA ASP A 337 5.00 0.83 16.49
C ASP A 337 6.26 0.31 17.20
N ARG A 338 6.65 -0.94 16.92
CA ARG A 338 7.88 -1.56 17.42
C ARG A 338 9.16 -0.89 16.92
N LEU A 339 9.19 -0.45 15.66
CA LEU A 339 10.31 0.29 15.08
C LEU A 339 10.42 1.70 15.68
N ALA A 340 9.28 2.38 15.86
CA ALA A 340 9.22 3.70 16.47
C ALA A 340 9.73 3.70 17.92
N GLU A 341 9.42 2.66 18.71
CA GLU A 341 10.00 2.46 20.06
C GLU A 341 11.53 2.37 20.06
N LYS A 342 12.12 1.86 18.97
CA LYS A 342 13.57 1.72 18.78
C LYS A 342 14.20 2.97 18.11
N GLY A 343 13.42 4.03 17.88
CA GLY A 343 13.86 5.26 17.22
C GLY A 343 14.00 5.16 15.70
N VAL A 344 13.40 4.14 15.08
CA VAL A 344 13.43 3.91 13.63
C VAL A 344 12.05 4.27 13.06
N ASP A 345 11.98 5.37 12.30
CA ASP A 345 10.72 5.86 11.73
C ASP A 345 10.48 5.29 10.31
N VAL A 346 9.51 4.39 10.17
CA VAL A 346 9.15 3.75 8.89
C VAL A 346 7.63 3.80 8.73
N SER A 347 7.16 4.23 7.56
CA SER A 347 5.72 4.26 7.27
C SER A 347 5.10 2.86 7.20
N ARG A 348 3.82 2.73 7.60
CA ARG A 348 3.07 1.47 7.44
C ARG A 348 3.06 0.98 6.00
N ALA A 349 2.91 1.90 5.03
CA ALA A 349 2.94 1.59 3.60
C ALA A 349 4.27 0.93 3.18
N SER A 350 5.41 1.42 3.69
CA SER A 350 6.73 0.82 3.41
C SER A 350 6.84 -0.59 4.00
N ILE A 351 6.36 -0.79 5.23
CA ILE A 351 6.35 -2.11 5.88
C ILE A 351 5.41 -3.05 5.12
N ALA A 352 4.23 -2.58 4.71
CA ALA A 352 3.27 -3.35 3.93
C ALA A 352 3.86 -3.79 2.59
N PHE A 353 4.61 -2.89 1.92
CA PHE A 353 5.35 -3.21 0.70
C PHE A 353 6.34 -4.36 0.94
N VAL A 354 7.11 -4.31 2.03
CA VAL A 354 8.06 -5.38 2.40
C VAL A 354 7.34 -6.69 2.71
N THR A 355 6.29 -6.66 3.52
CA THR A 355 5.49 -7.85 3.89
C THR A 355 4.92 -8.54 2.65
N ARG A 356 4.36 -7.78 1.70
CA ARG A 356 3.86 -8.33 0.43
C ARG A 356 4.98 -8.88 -0.44
N GLY A 357 6.05 -8.10 -0.63
CA GLY A 357 7.20 -8.52 -1.44
C GLY A 357 7.81 -9.83 -0.91
N THR A 358 7.90 -9.97 0.41
CA THR A 358 8.37 -11.18 1.09
C THR A 358 7.47 -12.40 0.80
N ALA A 359 6.15 -12.22 0.82
CA ALA A 359 5.20 -13.27 0.49
C ALA A 359 5.30 -13.74 -0.97
N PHE A 360 5.42 -12.81 -1.92
CA PHE A 360 5.62 -13.13 -3.33
C PHE A 360 7.04 -13.67 -3.62
N GLY A 361 8.01 -13.33 -2.77
CA GLY A 361 9.39 -13.83 -2.82
C GLY A 361 9.59 -15.23 -2.24
N GLY A 362 8.55 -15.83 -1.66
CA GLY A 362 8.58 -17.23 -1.20
C GLY A 362 8.81 -17.44 0.29
N ALA A 363 8.84 -16.38 1.10
CA ALA A 363 8.90 -16.48 2.56
C ALA A 363 7.68 -15.83 3.26
N PRO A 364 6.43 -16.18 2.91
CA PRO A 364 5.25 -15.56 3.51
C PRO A 364 5.26 -15.68 5.04
N LEU A 365 4.92 -14.60 5.72
CA LEU A 365 5.04 -14.51 7.19
C LEU A 365 4.10 -15.48 7.94
N TYR A 366 3.02 -15.93 7.30
CA TYR A 366 2.10 -16.93 7.86
C TYR A 366 2.58 -18.38 7.72
N ARG A 367 3.71 -18.65 7.03
CA ARG A 367 4.18 -20.03 6.84
C ARG A 367 4.64 -20.65 8.16
N GLN A 368 4.68 -21.98 8.19
CA GLN A 368 5.17 -22.75 9.32
C GLN A 368 6.37 -23.62 8.91
N PRO A 369 7.51 -23.57 9.63
CA PRO A 369 7.82 -22.65 10.73
C PRO A 369 7.91 -21.18 10.25
N PRO A 370 7.70 -20.18 11.14
CA PRO A 370 7.79 -18.76 10.79
C PRO A 370 9.16 -18.38 10.20
N PRO A 371 9.22 -17.46 9.22
CA PRO A 371 10.47 -17.07 8.59
C PRO A 371 11.35 -16.23 9.53
N MET A 372 12.65 -16.47 9.47
CA MET A 372 13.66 -15.63 10.12
C MET A 372 13.90 -14.33 9.34
N ALA A 373 14.44 -13.31 10.00
CA ALA A 373 14.73 -12.01 9.38
C ALA A 373 15.61 -12.11 8.12
N GLU A 374 16.58 -13.03 8.10
CA GLU A 374 17.44 -13.29 6.94
C GLU A 374 16.64 -13.86 5.76
N GLU A 375 15.72 -14.79 6.02
CA GLU A 375 14.85 -15.37 4.98
C GLU A 375 13.88 -14.32 4.41
N ILE A 376 13.38 -13.42 5.27
CA ILE A 376 12.56 -12.27 4.86
C ILE A 376 13.37 -11.34 3.94
N ALA A 377 14.60 -11.00 4.33
CA ALA A 377 15.48 -10.13 3.55
C ALA A 377 15.75 -10.69 2.15
N VAL A 378 16.15 -11.97 2.08
CA VAL A 378 16.42 -12.66 0.80
C VAL A 378 15.18 -12.74 -0.06
N ALA A 379 14.04 -13.19 0.49
CA ALA A 379 12.80 -13.29 -0.27
C ALA A 379 12.33 -11.91 -0.78
N PHE A 380 12.44 -10.86 0.03
CA PHE A 380 12.09 -9.51 -0.40
C PHE A 380 13.00 -9.01 -1.53
N ALA A 381 14.32 -9.15 -1.40
CA ALA A 381 15.27 -8.75 -2.43
C ALA A 381 15.06 -9.53 -3.73
N ASP A 382 14.87 -10.86 -3.66
CA ASP A 382 14.55 -11.69 -4.81
C ASP A 382 13.25 -11.25 -5.49
N ASN A 383 12.22 -10.88 -4.71
CA ASN A 383 10.99 -10.35 -5.27
C ASN A 383 11.22 -9.03 -6.02
N VAL A 384 11.99 -8.10 -5.46
CA VAL A 384 12.31 -6.82 -6.10
C VAL A 384 13.05 -7.04 -7.42
N LEU A 385 14.05 -7.92 -7.45
CA LEU A 385 14.84 -8.21 -8.66
C LEU A 385 14.01 -8.93 -9.73
N ASN A 386 13.20 -9.93 -9.34
CA ASN A 386 12.29 -10.61 -10.27
C ASN A 386 11.27 -9.63 -10.88
N ARG A 387 10.82 -8.64 -10.10
CA ARG A 387 9.95 -7.57 -10.60
C ARG A 387 10.68 -6.62 -11.55
N ALA A 388 11.95 -6.31 -11.27
CA ALA A 388 12.78 -5.51 -12.17
C ALA A 388 12.93 -6.21 -13.52
N GLU A 389 13.23 -7.51 -13.53
CA GLU A 389 13.32 -8.34 -14.73
C GLU A 389 11.98 -8.37 -15.49
N ALA A 390 10.87 -8.61 -14.80
CA ALA A 390 9.54 -8.64 -15.41
C ALA A 390 9.13 -7.29 -16.01
N ALA A 391 9.59 -6.18 -15.42
CA ALA A 391 9.41 -4.82 -15.94
C ALA A 391 10.46 -4.42 -17.00
N ALA A 392 11.34 -5.34 -17.41
CA ALA A 392 12.44 -5.10 -18.34
C ALA A 392 13.39 -3.96 -17.90
N ILE A 393 13.55 -3.78 -16.59
CA ILE A 393 14.54 -2.87 -16.00
C ILE A 393 15.88 -3.59 -16.04
N GLY A 394 16.72 -3.27 -17.02
CA GLY A 394 18.04 -3.88 -17.17
C GLY A 394 18.97 -3.52 -16.01
N LEU A 395 19.32 -4.51 -15.20
CA LEU A 395 20.38 -4.47 -14.20
C LEU A 395 21.52 -5.41 -14.63
N THR A 396 22.75 -4.99 -14.38
CA THR A 396 23.94 -5.84 -14.51
C THR A 396 24.13 -6.71 -13.28
N ASP A 397 24.90 -7.80 -13.37
CA ASP A 397 25.21 -8.67 -12.23
C ASP A 397 25.81 -7.90 -11.03
N GLU A 398 26.58 -6.83 -11.31
CA GLU A 398 27.15 -5.95 -10.28
C GLU A 398 26.08 -5.08 -9.60
N GLU A 399 25.14 -4.53 -10.37
CA GLU A 399 24.01 -3.75 -9.85
C GLU A 399 23.03 -4.64 -9.06
N ASP A 400 22.82 -5.88 -9.48
CA ASP A 400 22.03 -6.87 -8.75
C ASP A 400 22.63 -7.15 -7.36
N ALA A 401 23.95 -7.37 -7.30
CA ALA A 401 24.67 -7.56 -6.04
C ALA A 401 24.62 -6.30 -5.16
N GLU A 402 24.73 -5.11 -5.77
CA GLU A 402 24.62 -3.82 -5.08
C GLU A 402 23.22 -3.62 -4.46
N VAL A 403 22.15 -3.92 -5.20
CA VAL A 403 20.77 -3.85 -4.72
C VAL A 403 20.55 -4.83 -3.57
N ARG A 404 21.02 -6.08 -3.68
CA ARG A 404 20.94 -7.06 -2.58
C ARG A 404 21.66 -6.56 -1.33
N ALA A 405 22.85 -6.02 -1.49
CA ALA A 405 23.63 -5.46 -0.38
C ALA A 405 22.96 -4.24 0.26
N TRP A 406 22.32 -3.38 -0.55
CA TRP A 406 21.54 -2.23 -0.07
C TRP A 406 20.31 -2.65 0.73
N LEU A 407 19.60 -3.66 0.25
CA LEU A 407 18.43 -4.22 0.92
C LEU A 407 18.79 -5.10 2.12
N GLY A 408 20.07 -5.28 2.45
CA GLY A 408 20.50 -6.12 3.58
C GLY A 408 20.32 -7.62 3.35
N ALA A 409 20.16 -8.05 2.09
CA ALA A 409 20.02 -9.44 1.67
C ALA A 409 21.37 -10.04 1.24
N THR A 410 22.40 -9.92 2.08
CA THR A 410 23.69 -10.58 1.87
C THR A 410 23.60 -12.03 2.32
N THR A 411 23.86 -12.96 1.41
CA THR A 411 24.15 -14.36 1.74
C THR A 411 25.34 -14.39 2.68
N ALA A 412 25.21 -15.03 3.84
CA ALA A 412 26.36 -15.36 4.67
C ALA A 412 27.35 -16.18 3.82
N GLU A 413 28.59 -15.70 3.72
CA GLU A 413 29.72 -16.46 3.14
C GLU A 413 30.05 -17.69 3.98
#